data_AF-A0A952SLF3-F1
#
_entry.id   AF-A0A952SLF3-F1
#
_cell.length_a   1.000
_cell.length_b   1.000
_cell.length_c   1.000
_cell.angle_alpha   90.00
_cell.angle_beta   90.00
_cell.angle_gamma   90.00
#
_symmetry.space_group_name_H-M   'P 1'
#
loop_
_entity.id
_entity.type
_entity.pdbx_description
1 polymer ?
#
loop_
_entity_poly.entity_id
_entity_poly.type
_entity_poly.pdbx_seq_one_letter_code
_entity_poly.pdbx_strand_id
1 'polypeptide(L)'
;TMGALLFERLSSWGVGRHGGAAWKRAGLTMRDLQRARFRCLEELASVRYSLQDLHYADHHLGWLTGSGRRVVGQLTDVIDRVERNSKRMARDIDRSPFGPALRKHLKELQRARHAYGPMRVTPVTS
;
A
#
# COMPACT_ATOMS: atom_id res chain seq x y z
N THR A 1 5.57 3.68 4.93
CA THR A 1 6.02 2.26 4.85
C THR A 1 5.79 1.52 6.15
N MET A 2 6.21 2.07 7.30
CA MET A 2 5.80 1.58 8.63
C MET A 2 4.27 1.52 8.81
N GLY A 3 3.52 2.47 8.22
CA GLY A 3 2.06 2.48 8.24
C GLY A 3 1.42 1.21 7.67
N ALA A 4 1.80 0.81 6.45
CA ALA A 4 1.27 -0.41 5.82
C ALA A 4 1.55 -1.66 6.67
N LEU A 5 2.77 -1.80 7.20
CA LEU A 5 3.15 -2.90 8.08
C LEU A 5 2.37 -2.86 9.40
N LEU A 6 2.25 -1.69 10.03
CA LEU A 6 1.52 -1.52 11.28
C LEU A 6 0.05 -1.90 11.13
N PHE A 7 -0.60 -1.43 10.07
CA PHE A 7 -2.00 -1.75 9.82
C PHE A 7 -2.22 -3.21 9.41
N GLU A 8 -1.29 -3.83 8.69
CA GLU A 8 -1.30 -5.27 8.42
C GLU A 8 -1.23 -6.08 9.73
N ARG A 9 -0.30 -5.73 10.62
CA ARG A 9 -0.13 -6.39 11.91
C ARG A 9 -1.32 -6.16 12.83
N LEU A 10 -1.83 -4.94 12.89
CA LEU A 10 -3.00 -4.59 13.69
C LEU A 10 -4.23 -5.37 13.20
N SER A 11 -4.44 -5.45 11.89
CA SER A 11 -5.54 -6.18 11.29
C SER A 11 -5.44 -7.69 11.54
N SER A 12 -4.23 -8.25 11.47
CA SER A 12 -3.98 -9.66 11.74
C SER A 12 -4.16 -10.00 13.22
N TRP A 13 -3.72 -9.12 14.12
CA TRP A 13 -3.90 -9.27 15.56
C TRP A 13 -5.38 -9.20 15.96
N GLY A 14 -6.14 -8.23 15.43
CA GLY A 14 -7.55 -8.03 15.76
C GLY A 14 -8.48 -9.21 15.43
N VAL A 15 -8.06 -10.11 14.53
CA VAL A 15 -8.78 -11.36 14.20
C VAL A 15 -8.19 -12.61 14.86
N GLY A 16 -7.02 -12.50 15.48
CA GLY A 16 -6.34 -13.62 16.14
C GLY A 16 -7.02 -14.03 17.45
N ARG A 17 -6.80 -15.28 17.90
CA ARG A 17 -7.45 -15.84 19.09
C ARG A 17 -7.30 -14.97 20.36
N HIS A 18 -6.08 -14.52 20.64
CA HIS A 18 -5.80 -13.67 21.80
C HIS A 18 -6.08 -12.19 21.51
N GLY A 19 -5.80 -11.74 20.29
CA GLY A 19 -5.97 -10.34 19.91
C GLY A 19 -7.43 -9.94 19.75
N GLY A 20 -8.30 -10.80 19.24
CA GLY A 20 -9.74 -10.52 19.11
C GLY A 20 -10.46 -10.32 20.45
N ALA A 21 -10.05 -11.05 21.50
CA ALA A 21 -10.58 -10.82 22.84
C ALA A 21 -10.09 -9.48 23.42
N ALA A 22 -8.82 -9.14 23.24
CA ALA A 22 -8.27 -7.84 23.63
C ALA A 22 -8.89 -6.68 22.83
N TRP A 23 -9.13 -6.88 21.53
CA TRP A 23 -9.77 -5.93 20.62
C TRP A 23 -11.17 -5.55 21.12
N LYS A 24 -11.99 -6.56 21.45
CA LYS A 24 -13.33 -6.35 22.01
C LYS A 24 -13.27 -5.69 23.39
N ARG A 25 -12.35 -6.11 24.27
CA ARG A 25 -12.16 -5.48 25.59
C ARG A 25 -11.75 -4.01 25.49
N ALA A 26 -11.01 -3.63 24.45
CA ALA A 26 -10.65 -2.25 24.15
C ALA A 26 -11.80 -1.45 23.51
N GLY A 27 -13.00 -2.02 23.36
CA GLY A 27 -14.14 -1.37 22.74
C GLY A 27 -14.07 -1.25 21.22
N LEU A 28 -13.08 -1.90 20.58
CA LEU A 28 -12.90 -1.81 19.13
C LEU A 28 -13.89 -2.72 18.40
N THR A 29 -14.48 -2.19 17.33
CA THR A 29 -15.55 -2.84 16.58
C THR A 29 -15.04 -3.52 15.32
N MET A 30 -15.93 -4.24 14.62
CA MET A 30 -15.66 -4.75 13.28
C MET A 30 -15.39 -3.63 12.27
N ARG A 31 -16.03 -2.46 12.46
CA ARG A 31 -15.79 -1.29 11.61
C ARG A 31 -14.38 -0.75 11.79
N ASP A 32 -13.83 -0.79 13.01
CA ASP A 32 -12.45 -0.39 13.28
C ASP A 32 -11.45 -1.36 12.64
N LEU A 33 -11.76 -2.66 12.64
CA LEU A 33 -10.94 -3.64 11.93
C LEU A 33 -10.96 -3.39 10.42
N GLN A 34 -12.13 -3.12 9.84
CA GLN A 34 -12.26 -2.74 8.43
C GLN A 34 -11.51 -1.43 8.14
N ARG A 35 -11.55 -0.46 9.04
CA ARG A 35 -10.77 0.78 8.90
C ARG A 35 -9.27 0.51 8.89
N ALA A 36 -8.76 -0.32 9.81
CA ALA A 36 -7.34 -0.70 9.83
C ALA A 36 -6.92 -1.39 8.52
N ARG A 37 -7.73 -2.34 8.05
CA ARG A 37 -7.51 -3.03 6.77
C ARG A 37 -7.52 -2.06 5.58
N PHE A 38 -8.46 -1.13 5.55
CA PHE A 38 -8.51 -0.06 4.55
C PHE A 38 -7.22 0.78 4.56
N ARG A 39 -6.78 1.25 5.73
CA ARG A 39 -5.55 2.05 5.86
C ARG A 39 -4.31 1.27 5.43
N CYS A 40 -4.26 -0.04 5.68
CA CYS A 40 -3.18 -0.89 5.16
C CYS A 40 -3.12 -0.85 3.63
N LEU A 41 -4.25 -1.00 2.95
CA LEU A 41 -4.31 -1.05 1.48
C LEU A 41 -4.04 0.32 0.85
N GLU A 42 -4.53 1.39 1.48
CA GLU A 42 -4.27 2.78 1.07
C GLU A 42 -2.77 3.10 1.12
N GLU A 43 -2.13 2.80 2.25
CA GLU A 43 -0.69 3.00 2.43
C GLU A 43 0.14 2.13 1.48
N LEU A 44 -0.27 0.87 1.28
CA LEU A 44 0.39 -0.03 0.35
C LEU A 44 0.40 0.56 -1.06
N ALA A 45 -0.75 1.05 -1.54
CA ALA A 45 -0.88 1.66 -2.86
C ALA A 45 -0.04 2.93 -2.99
N SER A 46 -0.04 3.80 -1.96
CA SER A 46 0.75 5.03 -1.95
C SER A 46 2.26 4.74 -1.98
N VAL A 47 2.73 3.76 -1.21
CA VAL A 47 4.14 3.38 -1.23
C VAL A 47 4.54 2.74 -2.55
N ARG A 48 3.67 1.89 -3.13
CA ARG A 48 3.90 1.31 -4.46
C ARG A 48 4.04 2.39 -5.53
N TYR A 49 3.20 3.42 -5.48
CA TYR A 49 3.31 4.58 -6.36
C TYR A 49 4.70 5.20 -6.25
N SER A 50 5.18 5.53 -5.05
CA SER A 50 6.51 6.14 -4.87
C SER A 50 7.67 5.21 -5.24
N LEU A 51 7.55 3.89 -4.98
CA LEU A 51 8.57 2.92 -5.37
C LEU A 51 8.77 2.89 -6.89
N GLN A 52 7.71 3.05 -7.69
CA GLN A 52 7.85 3.15 -9.15
C GLN A 52 8.70 4.35 -9.56
N ASP A 53 8.55 5.49 -8.89
CA ASP A 53 9.38 6.68 -9.16
C ASP A 53 10.84 6.47 -8.79
N LEU A 54 11.09 5.78 -7.66
CA LEU A 54 12.44 5.47 -7.23
C LEU A 54 13.13 4.45 -8.17
N HIS A 55 12.40 3.44 -8.64
CA HIS A 55 12.90 2.52 -9.67
C HIS A 55 13.17 3.23 -10.98
N TYR A 56 12.32 4.18 -11.38
CA TYR A 56 12.58 5.00 -12.55
C TYR A 56 13.85 5.85 -12.38
N ALA A 57 13.99 6.52 -11.24
CA ALA A 57 15.16 7.34 -10.92
C ALA A 57 16.46 6.52 -10.91
N ASP A 58 16.41 5.26 -10.45
CA ASP A 58 17.54 4.34 -10.52
C ASP A 58 17.89 3.95 -11.96
N HIS A 59 16.91 3.40 -12.69
CA HIS A 59 17.15 2.74 -13.97
C HIS A 59 17.33 3.70 -15.14
N HIS A 60 16.68 4.87 -15.10
CA HIS A 60 16.66 5.79 -16.25
C HIS A 60 17.47 7.05 -16.02
N LEU A 61 17.64 7.47 -14.76
CA LEU A 61 18.29 8.74 -14.44
C LEU A 61 19.64 8.56 -13.74
N GLY A 62 19.94 7.37 -13.24
CA GLY A 62 21.17 7.09 -12.49
C GLY A 62 21.26 7.86 -11.17
N TRP A 63 20.11 8.30 -10.62
CA TRP A 63 20.06 9.18 -9.46
C TRP A 63 20.30 8.46 -8.13
N LEU A 64 20.23 7.13 -8.09
CA LEU A 64 20.49 6.37 -6.87
C LEU A 64 21.94 5.91 -6.77
N THR A 65 22.52 6.16 -5.60
CA THR A 65 23.78 5.55 -5.18
C THR A 65 23.59 4.06 -4.86
N GLY A 66 24.69 3.32 -4.69
CA GLY A 66 24.61 1.91 -4.30
C GLY A 66 23.90 1.66 -2.96
N SER A 67 24.03 2.57 -1.98
CA SER A 67 23.26 2.50 -0.73
C SER A 67 21.78 2.83 -0.96
N GLY A 68 21.47 3.80 -1.82
CA GLY A 68 20.10 4.12 -2.22
C GLY A 68 19.37 2.93 -2.84
N ARG A 69 20.01 2.25 -3.80
CA ARG A 69 19.49 1.00 -4.40
C ARG A 69 19.16 -0.06 -3.37
N ARG A 70 20.06 -0.29 -2.40
CA ARG A 70 19.83 -1.28 -1.34
C ARG A 70 18.62 -0.94 -0.49
N VAL A 71 18.43 0.33 -0.13
CA VAL A 71 17.27 0.77 0.65
C VAL A 71 15.97 0.58 -0.15
N VAL A 72 15.97 0.93 -1.44
CA VAL A 72 14.80 0.73 -2.32
C VAL A 72 14.46 -0.75 -2.49
N GLY A 73 15.47 -1.61 -2.64
CA GLY A 73 15.30 -3.06 -2.68
C GLY A 73 14.66 -3.60 -1.39
N GLN A 74 15.25 -3.29 -0.23
CA GLN A 74 14.71 -3.71 1.08
C GLN A 74 13.27 -3.22 1.28
N LEU A 75 12.97 -1.99 0.83
CA LEU A 75 11.63 -1.47 0.94
C LEU A 75 10.64 -2.20 0.03
N THR A 76 11.06 -2.52 -1.19
CA THR A 76 10.26 -3.33 -2.13
C THR A 76 9.93 -4.69 -1.52
N ASP A 77 10.91 -5.38 -0.94
CA ASP A 77 10.71 -6.69 -0.31
C ASP A 77 9.70 -6.66 0.84
N VAL A 78 9.79 -5.62 1.70
CA VAL A 78 8.84 -5.43 2.80
C VAL A 78 7.42 -5.22 2.26
N ILE A 79 7.28 -4.39 1.24
CA ILE A 79 5.98 -4.07 0.63
C ILE A 79 5.40 -5.27 -0.11
N ASP A 80 6.21 -6.05 -0.83
CA ASP A 80 5.82 -7.33 -1.45
C ASP A 80 5.27 -8.32 -0.43
N ARG A 81 5.90 -8.40 0.74
CA ARG A 81 5.42 -9.26 1.82
C ARG A 81 4.08 -8.77 2.38
N VAL A 82 3.97 -7.47 2.67
CA VAL A 82 2.72 -6.89 3.19
C VAL A 82 1.58 -7.08 2.18
N GLU A 83 1.84 -6.84 0.89
CA GLU A 83 0.85 -7.03 -0.17
C GLU A 83 0.33 -8.46 -0.23
N ARG A 84 1.24 -9.46 -0.20
CA ARG A 84 0.86 -10.88 -0.19
C ARG A 84 -0.07 -11.23 0.98
N ASN A 85 0.24 -10.72 2.17
CA ASN A 85 -0.59 -10.95 3.36
C ASN A 85 -1.94 -10.24 3.27
N SER A 86 -1.97 -9.05 2.68
CA SER A 86 -3.17 -8.20 2.58
C SER A 86 -4.14 -8.60 1.45
N LYS A 87 -3.79 -9.54 0.57
CA LYS A 87 -4.67 -10.00 -0.53
C LYS A 87 -6.06 -10.43 -0.05
N ARG A 88 -6.14 -11.11 1.10
CA ARG A 88 -7.43 -11.53 1.66
C ARG A 88 -8.25 -10.33 2.17
N MET A 89 -7.58 -9.33 2.76
CA MET A 89 -8.21 -8.10 3.25
C MET A 89 -8.80 -7.26 2.13
N ALA A 90 -8.20 -7.25 0.94
CA ALA A 90 -8.67 -6.46 -0.21
C ALA A 90 -10.12 -6.78 -0.61
N ARG A 91 -10.48 -8.07 -0.67
CA ARG A 91 -11.85 -8.50 -1.00
C ARG A 91 -12.86 -8.11 0.08
N ASP A 92 -12.46 -8.20 1.35
CA ASP A 92 -13.29 -7.81 2.48
C ASP A 92 -13.56 -6.30 2.47
N ILE A 93 -12.55 -5.50 2.10
CA ILE A 93 -12.68 -4.04 2.01
C ILE A 93 -13.53 -3.61 0.81
N ASP A 94 -13.37 -4.26 -0.34
CA ASP A 94 -14.15 -3.92 -1.54
C ASP A 94 -15.67 -4.03 -1.32
N ARG A 95 -16.08 -5.02 -0.50
CA ARG A 95 -17.48 -5.26 -0.08
C ARG A 95 -17.92 -4.44 1.14
N SER A 96 -17.02 -3.69 1.75
CA SER A 96 -17.29 -2.89 2.96
C SER A 96 -17.66 -1.44 2.62
N PRO A 97 -18.13 -0.65 3.60
CA PRO A 97 -18.33 0.80 3.42
C PRO A 97 -17.07 1.57 3.00
N PHE A 98 -15.87 1.01 3.19
CA PHE A 98 -14.60 1.63 2.80
C PHE A 98 -14.20 1.34 1.34
N GLY A 99 -14.88 0.42 0.65
CA GLY A 99 -14.59 0.05 -0.75
C GLY A 99 -14.59 1.25 -1.71
N PRO A 100 -15.62 2.12 -1.71
CA PRO A 100 -15.65 3.32 -2.55
C PRO A 100 -14.46 4.26 -2.31
N ALA A 101 -14.07 4.46 -1.05
CA ALA A 101 -12.93 5.31 -0.70
C ALA A 101 -11.61 4.72 -1.23
N LEU A 102 -11.41 3.40 -1.10
CA LEU A 102 -10.24 2.72 -1.63
C LEU A 102 -10.14 2.85 -3.15
N ARG A 103 -11.26 2.62 -3.86
CA ARG A 103 -11.29 2.78 -5.33
C ARG A 103 -11.03 4.22 -5.76
N LYS A 104 -11.52 5.21 -5.00
CA LYS A 104 -11.24 6.63 -5.26
C LYS A 104 -9.74 6.91 -5.12
N HIS A 105 -9.12 6.48 -4.02
CA HIS A 105 -7.68 6.65 -3.78
C HIS A 105 -6.83 6.03 -4.91
N LEU A 106 -7.14 4.80 -5.31
CA LEU A 106 -6.42 4.14 -6.41
C LEU A 106 -6.53 4.91 -7.73
N LYS A 107 -7.72 5.47 -8.03
CA LYS A 107 -7.92 6.34 -9.21
C LYS A 107 -7.14 7.64 -9.10
N GLU A 108 -7.04 8.22 -7.91
CA GLU A 108 -6.25 9.45 -7.68
C GLU A 108 -4.76 9.19 -7.91
N LEU A 109 -4.23 8.07 -7.41
CA LEU A 109 -2.85 7.67 -7.71
C LEU A 109 -2.63 7.41 -9.20
N GLN A 110 -3.57 6.76 -9.89
CA GLN A 110 -3.50 6.56 -11.33
C GLN A 110 -3.50 7.91 -12.08
N ARG A 111 -4.36 8.85 -11.69
CA ARG A 111 -4.38 10.20 -12.28
C ARG A 111 -3.08 10.96 -12.01
N ALA A 112 -2.56 10.88 -10.79
CA ALA A 112 -1.27 11.48 -10.45
C ALA A 112 -0.15 10.89 -11.30
N ARG A 113 -0.17 9.57 -11.56
CA ARG A 113 0.78 8.90 -12.44
C ARG A 113 0.69 9.42 -13.87
N HIS A 114 -0.51 9.66 -14.38
CA HIS A 114 -0.69 10.25 -15.72
C HIS A 114 -0.27 11.72 -15.79
N ALA A 115 -0.52 12.51 -14.75
CA ALA A 115 -0.24 13.95 -14.74
C ALA A 115 1.24 14.28 -14.46
N TYR A 116 1.86 13.54 -13.53
CA TYR A 116 3.18 13.85 -12.97
C TYR A 116 4.18 12.71 -13.11
N GLY A 117 3.75 11.53 -13.57
CA GLY A 117 4.66 10.42 -13.72
C GLY A 117 5.74 10.71 -14.75
N PRO A 118 6.92 10.08 -14.60
CA PRO A 118 8.00 10.23 -15.57
C PRO A 118 7.64 9.70 -16.97
N MET A 119 6.51 9.01 -17.11
CA MET A 119 5.92 8.58 -18.38
C MET A 119 5.21 9.73 -19.12
N ARG A 120 5.98 10.67 -19.70
CA ARG A 120 5.53 11.25 -20.97
C ARG A 120 5.88 10.23 -22.05
N VAL A 121 4.92 9.36 -22.38
CA VAL A 121 4.99 8.58 -23.61
C VAL A 121 4.97 9.60 -24.75
N THR A 122 6.13 9.98 -25.27
CA THR A 122 6.18 10.60 -26.59
C THR A 122 5.64 9.56 -27.57
N PRO A 123 4.69 9.90 -28.45
CA PRO A 123 4.31 9.00 -29.53
C PRO A 123 5.58 8.67 -30.31
N VAL A 124 5.95 7.40 -30.36
CA VAL A 124 6.90 6.94 -31.37
C VAL A 124 6.16 7.06 -32.69
N THR A 125 6.41 8.13 -33.41
CA THR A 125 6.11 8.22 -34.84
C THR A 125 6.89 7.12 -35.53
N SER A 126 6.19 6.10 -36.02
CA SER A 126 6.63 5.28 -37.15
C SER A 126 6.05 5.86 -38.43
#